data_AF-A0A938BDW5-F1
#
_entry.id   AF-A0A938BDW5-F1
#
_cell.length_a   1.000
_cell.length_b   1.000
_cell.length_c   1.000
_cell.angle_alpha   90.00
_cell.angle_beta   90.00
_cell.angle_gamma   90.00
#
_symmetry.space_group_name_H-M   'P 1'
#
loop_
_entity.id
_entity.type
_entity.pdbx_description
1 polymer ?
#
loop_
_entity_poly.entity_id
_entity_poly.type
_entity_poly.pdbx_seq_one_letter_code
_entity_poly.pdbx_strand_id
1 'polypeptide(L)'
;MVRKIKTFKELEDLKQECKKEKFLKKTRITISSGTCGQACGSLDIIAEFKKQIQRYKIDDKVILKITGCHGFCQVEPNILINPAKGLEKTIF
;
A
#
# COMPACT_ATOMS: atom_id res chain seq x y z
N MET A 1 -5.38 0.60 -21.99
CA MET A 1 -4.46 -0.15 -22.87
C MET A 1 -3.08 -0.13 -22.21
N VAL A 2 -2.48 -1.28 -21.91
CA VAL A 2 -1.16 -1.32 -21.24
C VAL A 2 -0.08 -1.13 -22.30
N ARG A 3 0.85 -0.17 -22.07
CA ARG A 3 2.01 0.06 -22.94
C ARG A 3 2.89 -1.20 -22.92
N LYS A 4 3.11 -1.82 -24.08
CA LYS A 4 4.08 -2.93 -24.20
C LYS A 4 5.50 -2.37 -24.13
N ILE A 5 6.30 -2.91 -23.22
CA ILE A 5 7.73 -2.62 -23.10
C ILE A 5 8.45 -3.45 -24.16
N LYS A 6 9.19 -2.79 -25.06
CA LYS A 6 9.86 -3.46 -26.19
C LYS A 6 11.38 -3.55 -26.02
N THR A 7 11.96 -2.72 -25.16
CA THR A 7 13.41 -2.63 -24.99
C THR A 7 13.80 -2.60 -23.52
N PHE A 8 15.05 -2.99 -23.22
CA PHE A 8 15.59 -2.91 -21.85
C PHE A 8 15.61 -1.46 -21.33
N LYS A 9 15.89 -0.49 -22.20
CA LYS A 9 15.86 0.94 -21.86
C LYS A 9 14.47 1.38 -21.40
N GLU A 10 13.42 0.99 -22.12
CA GLU A 10 12.04 1.29 -21.72
C GLU A 10 11.68 0.69 -20.35
N LEU A 11 12.20 -0.50 -20.02
CA LEU A 11 12.02 -1.11 -18.71
C LEU A 11 12.74 -0.32 -17.61
N GLU A 12 13.99 0.08 -17.85
CA GLU A 12 14.76 0.89 -16.91
C GLU A 12 14.10 2.28 -16.69
N ASP A 13 13.64 2.93 -17.75
CA ASP A 13 12.94 4.21 -17.65
C ASP A 13 11.67 4.10 -16.80
N LEU A 14 10.84 3.07 -17.04
CA LEU A 14 9.63 2.81 -16.26
C LEU A 14 9.96 2.52 -14.78
N LYS A 15 11.03 1.76 -14.52
CA LYS A 15 11.48 1.46 -13.17
C LYS A 15 11.90 2.74 -12.43
N GLN A 16 12.58 3.67 -13.10
CA GLN A 16 12.95 4.96 -12.51
C GLN A 16 11.72 5.85 -12.25
N GLU A 17 10.74 5.85 -13.15
CA GLU A 17 9.46 6.55 -12.97
C GLU A 17 8.70 6.03 -11.75
N CYS A 18 8.50 4.71 -11.65
CA CYS A 18 7.83 4.08 -10.51
C CYS A 18 8.58 4.33 -9.18
N LYS A 19 9.92 4.40 -9.21
CA LYS A 19 10.70 4.78 -8.03
C LYS A 19 10.35 6.19 -7.58
N LYS A 20 10.34 7.19 -8.48
CA LYS A 20 9.99 8.57 -8.15
C LYS A 20 8.60 8.69 -7.51
N GLU A 21 7.62 7.95 -8.03
CA GLU A 21 6.28 7.89 -7.43
C GLU A 21 6.27 7.23 -6.04
N LYS A 22 7.06 6.16 -5.83
CA LYS A 22 7.14 5.48 -4.52
C LYS A 22 7.61 6.42 -3.40
N PHE A 23 8.40 7.45 -3.71
CA PHE A 23 8.89 8.49 -2.79
C PHE A 23 7.92 9.66 -2.58
N LEU A 24 6.71 9.62 -3.14
CA LEU A 24 5.65 10.56 -2.75
C LEU A 24 5.50 10.53 -1.22
N LYS A 25 5.64 11.71 -0.57
CA LYS A 25 5.73 11.94 0.89
C LYS A 25 4.56 11.40 1.75
N LYS A 26 3.60 10.70 1.15
CA LYS A 26 2.42 10.19 1.85
C LYS A 26 2.72 8.83 2.46
N THR A 27 2.32 8.66 3.72
CA THR A 27 2.31 7.36 4.39
C THR A 27 1.23 6.47 3.74
N ARG A 28 1.63 5.32 3.22
CA ARG A 28 0.74 4.30 2.68
C ARG A 28 0.45 3.27 3.74
N ILE A 29 -0.83 3.06 4.05
CA ILE A 29 -1.33 2.01 4.93
C ILE A 29 -2.01 0.98 4.03
N THR A 30 -1.45 -0.21 3.90
CA THR A 30 -2.00 -1.30 3.09
C THR A 30 -2.57 -2.36 4.00
N ILE A 31 -3.86 -2.66 3.88
CA ILE A 31 -4.56 -3.66 4.70
C ILE A 31 -4.93 -4.85 3.81
N SER A 32 -4.52 -6.05 4.20
CA SER A 32 -4.96 -7.29 3.54
C SER A 32 -6.41 -7.60 3.91
N SER A 33 -7.23 -7.87 2.89
CA SER A 33 -8.66 -8.09 3.04
C SER A 33 -9.17 -9.13 2.03
N GLY A 34 -8.39 -10.22 1.86
CA GLY A 34 -8.87 -11.45 1.23
C GLY A 34 -9.86 -12.21 2.12
N THR A 35 -10.16 -13.46 1.77
CA THR A 35 -11.17 -14.27 2.51
C THR A 35 -10.82 -14.44 3.99
N CYS A 36 -9.59 -14.84 4.32
CA CYS A 36 -9.17 -15.02 5.72
C CYS A 36 -9.16 -13.67 6.46
N GLY A 37 -8.62 -12.61 5.85
CA GLY A 37 -8.65 -11.25 6.41
C GLY A 37 -10.05 -10.76 6.74
N GLN A 38 -11.03 -10.96 5.84
CA GLN A 38 -12.42 -10.60 6.09
C GLN A 38 -13.03 -11.44 7.21
N ALA A 39 -12.78 -12.76 7.21
CA ALA A 39 -13.23 -13.65 8.29
C ALA A 39 -12.63 -13.27 9.66
N CYS A 40 -11.42 -12.69 9.66
CA CYS A 40 -10.73 -12.19 10.85
C CYS A 40 -10.98 -10.69 11.13
N GLY A 41 -11.96 -10.07 10.48
CA GLY A 41 -12.42 -8.70 10.82
C GLY A 41 -11.70 -7.55 10.11
N SER A 42 -11.06 -7.78 8.96
CA SER A 42 -10.39 -6.71 8.19
C SER A 42 -11.31 -5.54 7.83
N LEU A 43 -12.61 -5.79 7.64
CA LEU A 43 -13.59 -4.77 7.25
C LEU A 43 -13.79 -3.72 8.35
N ASP A 44 -13.85 -4.14 9.61
CA ASP A 44 -13.99 -3.24 10.76
C ASP A 44 -12.73 -2.38 10.92
N ILE A 45 -11.56 -3.00 10.73
CA ILE A 45 -10.28 -2.28 10.73
C ILE A 45 -10.26 -1.22 9.62
N ILE A 46 -10.65 -1.57 8.39
CA ILE A 46 -10.71 -0.63 7.26
C ILE A 46 -11.64 0.53 7.58
N ALA A 47 -12.82 0.26 8.15
CA ALA A 47 -13.79 1.29 8.52
C ALA A 47 -13.21 2.26 9.57
N GLU A 48 -12.55 1.73 10.61
CA GLU A 48 -11.96 2.54 11.65
C GLU A 48 -10.79 3.39 11.12
N PHE A 49 -9.93 2.85 10.25
CA PHE A 49 -8.87 3.64 9.60
C PHE A 49 -9.45 4.79 8.78
N LYS A 50 -10.50 4.55 7.98
CA LYS A 50 -11.17 5.62 7.21
C LYS A 50 -11.70 6.72 8.14
N LYS A 51 -12.37 6.33 9.22
CA LYS A 51 -12.90 7.25 10.23
C LYS A 51 -11.81 8.10 10.87
N GLN A 52 -10.69 7.50 11.28
CA GLN A 52 -9.59 8.25 11.89
C GLN A 52 -8.89 9.18 10.89
N ILE A 53 -8.66 8.74 9.64
CA ILE A 53 -8.09 9.60 8.59
C ILE A 53 -8.94 10.85 8.38
N GLN A 54 -10.27 10.68 8.32
CA GLN A 54 -11.21 11.80 8.20
C GLN A 54 -11.23 12.68 9.45
N ARG A 55 -11.29 12.07 10.64
CA ARG A 55 -11.32 12.78 11.94
C ARG A 55 -10.11 13.71 12.09
N TYR A 56 -8.93 13.25 11.69
CA TYR A 56 -7.69 14.03 11.79
C TYR A 56 -7.38 14.88 10.56
N LYS A 57 -8.19 14.79 9.48
CA LYS A 57 -7.99 15.53 8.22
C LYS A 57 -6.57 15.33 7.65
N ILE A 58 -6.14 14.07 7.58
CA ILE A 58 -4.80 13.68 7.11
C ILE A 58 -4.84 12.90 5.79
N ASP A 59 -5.92 13.02 5.03
CA ASP A 59 -6.10 12.43 3.70
C ASP A 59 -5.07 12.96 2.67
N ASP A 60 -4.53 14.15 2.90
CA ASP A 60 -3.41 14.71 2.13
C ASP A 60 -2.08 14.02 2.45
N LYS A 61 -1.93 13.38 3.62
CA LYS A 61 -0.70 12.75 4.10
C LYS A 61 -0.75 11.23 4.12
N VAL A 62 -1.93 10.63 4.14
CA VAL A 62 -2.11 9.18 4.28
C VAL A 62 -2.90 8.63 3.10
N ILE A 63 -2.39 7.54 2.51
CA ILE A 63 -3.10 6.75 1.50
C ILE A 63 -3.49 5.42 2.15
N LEU A 64 -4.78 5.12 2.19
CA LEU A 64 -5.29 3.81 2.61
C LEU A 64 -5.50 2.93 1.38
N LYS A 65 -4.82 1.79 1.31
CA LYS A 65 -4.92 0.80 0.24
C LYS A 65 -5.48 -0.51 0.78
N ILE A 66 -6.49 -1.05 0.12
CA ILE A 66 -7.03 -2.38 0.42
C ILE A 66 -6.54 -3.36 -0.66
N THR A 67 -6.04 -4.51 -0.23
CA THR A 67 -5.49 -5.55 -1.11
C THR A 67 -6.08 -6.92 -0.78
N GLY A 68 -5.85 -7.90 -1.66
CA GLY A 68 -6.18 -9.30 -1.41
C GLY A 68 -5.20 -9.99 -0.46
N CYS A 69 -5.15 -11.33 -0.55
CA CYS A 69 -4.28 -12.16 0.28
C CYS A 69 -2.79 -11.84 0.09
N HIS A 70 -2.04 -11.75 1.19
CA HIS A 70 -0.59 -11.58 1.20
C HIS A 70 0.18 -12.89 1.46
N GLY A 71 -0.53 -14.02 1.61
CA GLY A 71 0.07 -15.33 1.89
C GLY A 71 0.28 -15.63 3.38
N PHE A 72 -0.13 -14.75 4.28
CA PHE A 72 0.03 -14.87 5.74
C PHE A 72 -1.30 -15.14 6.45
N CYS A 73 -2.10 -16.08 5.93
CA CYS A 73 -3.49 -16.32 6.37
C CYS A 73 -3.61 -16.62 7.87
N GLN A 74 -2.60 -17.25 8.48
CA GLN A 74 -2.58 -17.62 9.90
C GLN A 74 -2.55 -16.41 10.84
N VAL A 75 -2.15 -15.24 10.33
CA VAL A 75 -2.01 -13.99 11.09
C VAL A 75 -2.73 -12.83 10.42
N GLU A 76 -3.67 -13.12 9.51
CA GLU A 76 -4.54 -12.07 8.96
C GLU A 76 -5.49 -11.53 10.03
N PRO A 77 -5.89 -10.25 9.94
CA PRO A 77 -5.56 -9.27 8.89
C PRO A 77 -4.17 -8.63 9.05
N ASN A 78 -3.44 -8.48 7.95
CA ASN A 78 -2.11 -7.89 7.94
C ASN A 78 -2.13 -6.42 7.50
N ILE A 79 -1.34 -5.58 8.17
CA ILE A 79 -1.22 -4.15 7.86
C ILE A 79 0.24 -3.82 7.56
N LEU A 80 0.49 -3.24 6.39
CA LEU A 80 1.80 -2.73 5.98
C LEU A 80 1.78 -1.20 5.98
N ILE A 81 2.77 -0.58 6.62
CA ILE A 81 2.93 0.88 6.68
C ILE A 81 4.22 1.25 5.96
N ASN A 82 4.12 2.04 4.89
CA ASN A 82 5.25 2.51 4.10
C ASN A 82 5.27 4.05 3.98
N PRO A 83 6.43 4.71 3.98
CA PRO A 83 7.73 4.14 4.34
C PRO A 83 7.75 3.74 5.82
N ALA A 84 8.38 2.62 6.14
CA ALA A 84 8.63 2.26 7.52
C ALA A 84 9.59 3.30 8.13
N LYS A 85 9.42 3.61 9.41
CA LYS A 85 10.21 4.62 10.11
C LYS A 85 11.71 4.25 9.99
N GLY A 86 12.52 5.15 9.43
CA GLY A 86 13.97 4.91 9.18
C GLY A 86 14.31 4.16 7.89
N LEU A 87 13.31 3.73 7.10
CA LEU A 87 13.48 3.05 5.80
C LEU A 87 13.03 3.93 4.63
N GLU A 88 13.10 5.25 4.80
CA GLU A 88 12.68 6.23 3.79
C GLU A 88 13.41 6.08 2.46
N LYS A 89 14.57 5.42 2.44
CA LYS A 89 15.39 5.14 1.23
C LYS A 89 15.32 3.69 0.74
N THR A 90 14.49 2.85 1.36
CA THR A 90 14.49 1.41 1.09
C THR A 90 13.46 1.07 0.01
N ILE A 91 13.90 0.32 -1.01
CA ILE A 91 13.17 0.12 -2.28
C ILE A 91 12.19 -1.07 -2.22
N PHE A 92 12.23 -1.87 -1.14
CA PHE A 92 11.39 -3.06 -0.97
C PHE A 92 9.91 -2.66 -0.84
#